data_AF-A0A1G7XFS9-F1
#
_entry.id   AF-A0A1G7XFS9-F1
#
_cell.length_a   1.000
_cell.length_b   1.000
_cell.length_c   1.000
_cell.angle_alpha   90.00
_cell.angle_beta   90.00
_cell.angle_gamma   90.00
#
_symmetry.space_group_name_H-M   'P 1'
#
loop_
_entity.id
_entity.type
_entity.pdbx_description
1 polymer ?
#
loop_
_entity_poly.entity_id
_entity_poly.type
_entity_poly.pdbx_seq_one_letter_code
_entity_poly.pdbx_strand_id
1 'polypeptide(L)'
;MTKIIFIALFLFSLGNTAVFAQTETEAVLVATDTLKSNDIDPLTPAKAAFYSAILPGLGQAYNKKYWKIPLVYGALGTSIYFYIDNNKKYNQYRDAYKSRLEGLVTDDLAFLDNNRLIAGQKFYQRNRDLSALVTLAFYALNILDANVDAALIQFNVDENLSVRPVLYPNDVTFKTNVGLTFNYTF
;
A
#
# COMPACT_ATOMS: atom_id res chain seq x y z
N MET A 1 16.35 83.30 -39.25
CA MET A 1 15.61 83.09 -37.98
C MET A 1 14.89 81.74 -37.92
N THR A 2 14.50 81.12 -39.04
CA THR A 2 13.78 79.83 -39.08
C THR A 2 14.55 78.60 -38.59
N LYS A 3 15.89 78.55 -38.73
CA LYS A 3 16.70 77.40 -38.27
C LYS A 3 16.80 77.28 -36.75
N ILE A 4 16.71 78.39 -36.01
CA ILE A 4 16.80 78.41 -34.54
C ILE A 4 15.52 77.86 -33.91
N ILE A 5 14.37 78.08 -34.57
CA ILE A 5 13.07 77.57 -34.13
C ILE A 5 13.03 76.03 -34.18
N PHE A 6 13.61 75.41 -35.22
CA PHE A 6 13.70 73.95 -35.31
C PHE A 6 14.58 73.33 -34.22
N ILE A 7 15.68 74.00 -33.86
CA ILE A 7 16.58 73.53 -32.78
C ILE A 7 15.89 73.63 -31.41
N ALA A 8 15.15 74.71 -31.16
CA ALA A 8 14.38 74.88 -29.94
C ALA A 8 13.24 73.85 -29.81
N LEU A 9 12.55 73.55 -30.93
CA LEU A 9 11.48 72.55 -30.95
C LEU A 9 12.01 71.12 -30.73
N PHE A 10 13.22 70.83 -31.24
CA PHE A 10 13.87 69.53 -31.05
C PHE A 10 14.29 69.32 -29.59
N LEU A 11 14.84 70.34 -28.93
CA LEU A 11 15.24 70.27 -27.52
C LEU A 11 14.05 70.13 -26.56
N PHE A 12 12.89 70.70 -26.89
CA PHE A 12 11.68 70.58 -26.06
C PHE A 12 11.06 69.17 -26.10
N SER A 13 11.27 68.42 -27.19
CA SER A 13 10.75 67.05 -27.35
C SER A 13 11.54 66.01 -26.55
N LEU A 14 12.82 66.26 -26.25
CA LEU A 14 13.72 65.32 -25.56
C LEU A 14 13.72 65.45 -24.03
N GLY A 15 12.98 66.41 -23.46
CA GLY A 15 13.10 66.80 -22.05
C GLY A 15 12.21 66.06 -21.03
N ASN A 16 11.36 65.11 -21.44
CA ASN A 16 10.44 64.44 -20.51
C ASN A 16 10.80 62.96 -20.32
N THR A 17 11.77 62.70 -19.45
CA THR A 17 11.98 61.35 -18.88
C THR A 17 11.55 61.38 -17.42
N ALA A 18 10.53 60.60 -17.07
CA ALA A 18 10.12 60.42 -15.68
C ALA A 18 11.17 59.55 -14.97
N VAL A 19 11.90 60.14 -14.03
CA VAL A 19 12.81 59.39 -13.15
C VAL A 19 11.98 58.84 -11.99
N PHE A 20 11.74 57.54 -12.00
CA PHE A 20 11.20 56.84 -10.84
C PHE A 20 12.36 56.51 -9.90
N ALA A 21 12.36 57.08 -8.71
CA ALA A 21 13.26 56.67 -7.63
C ALA A 21 12.81 55.30 -7.12
N GLN A 22 13.71 54.31 -7.13
CA GLN A 22 13.43 52.99 -6.59
C GLN A 22 13.39 53.09 -5.06
N THR A 23 12.24 52.84 -4.45
CA THR A 23 12.17 52.62 -3.00
C THR A 23 12.78 51.26 -2.72
N GLU A 24 13.89 51.21 -1.99
CA GLU A 24 14.41 49.95 -1.48
C GLU A 24 13.40 49.38 -0.50
N THR A 25 12.63 48.41 -0.99
CA THR A 25 11.88 47.53 -0.10
C THR A 25 12.94 46.60 0.45
N GLU A 26 13.31 46.75 1.73
CA GLU A 26 14.12 45.76 2.41
C GLU A 26 13.40 44.41 2.27
N ALA A 27 13.87 43.60 1.33
CA ALA A 27 13.44 42.22 1.23
C ALA A 27 13.97 41.56 2.49
N VAL A 28 13.10 41.39 3.48
CA VAL A 28 13.36 40.50 4.62
C VAL A 28 13.84 39.19 4.00
N LEU A 29 15.13 38.91 4.14
CA LEU A 29 15.71 37.64 3.75
C LEU A 29 15.17 36.59 4.71
N VAL A 30 13.91 36.19 4.50
CA VAL A 30 13.38 34.98 5.08
C VAL A 30 14.17 33.87 4.42
N ALA A 31 15.14 33.32 5.15
CA ALA A 31 15.83 32.13 4.72
C ALA A 31 14.76 31.07 4.41
N THR A 32 14.56 30.80 3.12
CA THR A 32 13.74 29.69 2.67
C THR A 32 14.48 28.44 3.12
N ASP A 33 14.05 27.90 4.25
CA ASP A 33 14.54 26.63 4.75
C ASP A 33 14.42 25.61 3.61
N THR A 34 15.57 25.20 3.09
CA THR A 34 15.67 24.34 1.90
C THR A 34 15.58 22.87 2.30
N LEU A 35 15.51 22.58 3.60
CA LEU A 35 15.20 21.25 4.09
C LEU A 35 13.72 21.00 3.82
N LYS A 36 13.43 20.04 2.92
CA LYS A 36 12.08 19.51 2.78
C LYS A 36 11.63 19.04 4.17
N SER A 37 10.62 19.66 4.76
CA SER A 37 9.96 19.07 5.92
C SER A 37 9.39 17.74 5.49
N ASN A 38 9.78 16.68 6.18
CA ASN A 38 9.04 15.42 6.10
C ASN A 38 7.72 15.67 6.83
N ASP A 39 6.68 16.04 6.09
CA ASP A 39 5.34 16.21 6.63
C ASP A 39 4.81 14.86 7.11
N ILE A 40 4.95 14.61 8.40
CA ILE A 40 4.40 13.42 9.06
C ILE A 40 2.89 13.67 9.24
N ASP A 41 2.04 12.93 8.51
CA ASP A 41 0.58 12.90 8.78
C ASP A 41 0.29 11.84 9.85
N PRO A 42 0.07 12.19 11.13
CA PRO A 42 -0.19 11.22 12.19
C PRO A 42 -1.48 10.41 11.98
N LEU A 43 -2.37 10.82 11.06
CA LEU A 43 -3.58 10.05 10.73
C LEU A 43 -3.33 8.95 9.70
N THR A 44 -2.16 8.89 9.06
CA THR A 44 -1.81 7.86 8.05
C THR A 44 -2.06 6.43 8.58
N PRO A 45 -1.61 6.05 9.80
CA PRO A 45 -1.83 4.71 10.33
C PRO A 45 -3.31 4.37 10.55
N ALA A 46 -4.08 5.35 11.04
CA ALA A 46 -5.51 5.18 11.26
C ALA A 46 -6.28 5.04 9.94
N LYS A 47 -5.93 5.84 8.92
CA LYS A 47 -6.52 5.75 7.58
C LYS A 47 -6.19 4.40 6.92
N ALA A 48 -4.94 3.95 6.99
CA ALA A 48 -4.54 2.65 6.44
C ALA A 48 -5.30 1.48 7.09
N ALA A 49 -5.41 1.49 8.42
CA ALA A 49 -6.17 0.51 9.19
C ALA A 49 -7.66 0.51 8.79
N PHE A 50 -8.26 1.70 8.69
CA PHE A 50 -9.66 1.86 8.30
C PHE A 50 -9.93 1.31 6.89
N TYR A 51 -9.06 1.62 5.93
CA TYR A 51 -9.17 1.08 4.58
C TYR A 51 -9.10 -0.45 4.57
N SER A 52 -8.14 -1.04 5.28
CA SER A 52 -8.04 -2.50 5.44
C SER A 52 -9.27 -3.13 6.10
N ALA A 53 -9.91 -2.42 7.03
CA ALA A 53 -11.13 -2.89 7.68
C ALA A 53 -12.32 -2.94 6.70
N ILE A 54 -12.45 -1.96 5.79
CA ILE A 54 -13.50 -1.95 4.77
C ILE A 54 -13.30 -3.12 3.79
N LEU A 55 -12.10 -3.24 3.24
CA LEU A 55 -11.78 -4.28 2.27
C LEU A 55 -10.35 -4.78 2.53
N PRO A 56 -10.18 -6.10 2.79
CA PRO A 56 -8.88 -6.66 3.11
C PRO A 56 -7.85 -6.35 2.03
N GLY A 57 -6.72 -5.75 2.42
CA GLY A 57 -5.65 -5.38 1.48
C GLY A 57 -5.67 -3.92 1.04
N LEU A 58 -6.73 -3.13 1.28
CA LEU A 58 -6.74 -1.71 0.88
C LEU A 58 -5.75 -0.86 1.66
N GLY A 59 -5.52 -1.12 2.94
CA GLY A 59 -4.50 -0.41 3.70
C GLY A 59 -3.09 -0.68 3.16
N GLN A 60 -2.83 -1.91 2.71
CA GLN A 60 -1.58 -2.26 2.02
C GLN A 60 -1.45 -1.53 0.68
N ALA A 61 -2.56 -1.39 -0.07
CA ALA A 61 -2.58 -0.59 -1.30
C ALA A 61 -2.32 0.91 -1.04
N TYR A 62 -2.92 1.45 0.03
CA TYR A 62 -2.69 2.83 0.47
C TYR A 62 -1.23 3.06 0.85
N ASN A 63 -0.61 2.09 1.53
CA ASN A 63 0.81 2.09 1.89
C ASN A 63 1.75 1.78 0.70
N LYS A 64 1.22 1.64 -0.54
CA LYS A 64 1.95 1.23 -1.75
C LYS A 64 2.65 -0.14 -1.67
N LYS A 65 2.29 -0.98 -0.69
CA LYS A 65 2.84 -2.33 -0.49
C LYS A 65 1.98 -3.39 -1.18
N TYR A 66 1.81 -3.25 -2.50
CA TYR A 66 0.93 -4.12 -3.29
C TYR A 66 1.29 -5.61 -3.24
N TRP A 67 2.58 -5.93 -3.09
CA TRP A 67 3.06 -7.31 -3.03
C TRP A 67 2.50 -8.10 -1.83
N LYS A 68 2.06 -7.44 -0.76
CA LYS A 68 1.44 -8.08 0.41
C LYS A 68 -0.02 -8.47 0.17
N ILE A 69 -0.70 -7.85 -0.80
CA ILE A 69 -2.14 -8.06 -1.05
C ILE A 69 -2.43 -9.52 -1.41
N PRO A 70 -1.70 -10.19 -2.33
CA PRO A 70 -1.91 -11.60 -2.61
C PRO A 70 -1.79 -12.50 -1.37
N LEU A 71 -0.90 -12.17 -0.42
CA LEU A 71 -0.73 -12.94 0.81
C LEU A 71 -1.96 -12.83 1.72
N VAL A 72 -2.51 -11.62 1.88
CA VAL A 72 -3.74 -11.37 2.63
C VAL A 72 -4.90 -12.17 2.05
N TYR A 73 -5.10 -12.07 0.73
CA TYR A 73 -6.16 -12.80 0.05
C TYR A 73 -5.93 -14.31 0.07
N GLY A 74 -4.68 -14.77 0.02
CA GLY A 74 -4.34 -16.17 0.20
C GLY A 74 -4.76 -16.67 1.57
N ALA A 75 -4.37 -15.97 2.64
CA ALA A 75 -4.70 -16.35 4.02
C ALA A 75 -6.22 -16.39 4.26
N LEU A 76 -6.93 -15.31 3.91
CA LEU A 76 -8.39 -15.25 4.06
C LEU A 76 -9.11 -16.23 3.13
N GLY A 77 -8.68 -16.33 1.87
CA GLY A 77 -9.27 -17.23 0.89
C GLY A 77 -9.15 -18.68 1.32
N THR A 78 -7.97 -19.10 1.79
CA THR A 78 -7.75 -20.45 2.31
C THR A 78 -8.58 -20.73 3.56
N SER A 79 -8.64 -19.80 4.52
CA SER A 79 -9.41 -20.03 5.76
C SER A 79 -10.92 -20.09 5.49
N ILE A 80 -11.44 -19.22 4.62
CA ILE A 80 -12.84 -19.24 4.18
C ILE A 80 -13.15 -20.51 3.39
N TYR A 81 -12.26 -20.95 2.49
CA TYR A 81 -12.43 -22.20 1.76
C TYR A 81 -12.62 -23.39 2.71
N PHE A 82 -11.74 -23.51 3.72
CA PHE A 82 -11.88 -24.56 4.72
C PHE A 82 -13.16 -24.43 5.54
N TYR A 83 -13.59 -23.21 5.88
CA TYR A 83 -14.87 -22.99 6.55
C TYR A 83 -16.04 -23.56 5.72
N ILE A 84 -16.09 -23.24 4.43
CA ILE A 84 -17.16 -23.67 3.51
C ILE A 84 -17.16 -25.19 3.35
N ASP A 85 -15.99 -25.80 3.10
CA ASP A 85 -15.87 -27.25 2.92
C ASP A 85 -16.27 -28.00 4.21
N ASN A 86 -15.77 -27.58 5.36
CA ASN A 86 -16.14 -28.18 6.65
C ASN A 86 -17.62 -27.98 6.97
N ASN A 87 -18.21 -26.83 6.65
CA ASN A 87 -19.64 -26.61 6.84
C ASN A 87 -20.50 -27.49 5.93
N LYS A 88 -20.09 -27.68 4.67
CA LYS A 88 -20.76 -28.59 3.73
C LYS A 88 -20.73 -30.03 4.25
N LYS A 89 -19.57 -30.52 4.67
CA LYS A 89 -19.42 -31.87 5.23
C LYS A 89 -20.19 -32.01 6.55
N TYR A 90 -20.14 -31.01 7.42
CA TYR A 90 -20.95 -30.99 8.64
C TYR A 90 -22.45 -31.19 8.34
N ASN A 91 -23.00 -30.45 7.37
CA ASN A 91 -24.40 -30.59 6.99
C ASN A 91 -24.68 -31.97 6.41
N GLN A 92 -23.81 -32.51 5.54
CA GLN A 92 -23.95 -33.85 4.98
C GLN A 92 -24.06 -34.93 6.07
N TYR A 93 -23.17 -34.90 7.07
CA TYR A 93 -23.18 -35.88 8.17
C TYR A 93 -24.39 -35.69 9.09
N ARG A 94 -24.76 -34.45 9.38
CA ARG A 94 -25.95 -34.12 10.18
C ARG A 94 -27.23 -34.61 9.48
N ASP A 95 -27.35 -34.37 8.18
CA ASP A 95 -28.54 -34.69 7.41
C ASP A 95 -28.67 -36.20 7.21
N ALA A 96 -27.56 -36.92 6.98
CA ALA A 96 -27.52 -38.39 6.98
C ALA A 96 -27.96 -38.98 8.34
N TYR A 97 -27.44 -38.44 9.45
CA TYR A 97 -27.85 -38.87 10.79
C TYR A 97 -29.34 -38.61 11.04
N LYS A 98 -29.86 -37.46 10.59
CA LYS A 98 -31.29 -37.12 10.70
C LYS A 98 -32.17 -38.11 9.93
N SER A 99 -31.85 -38.40 8.67
CA SER A 99 -32.59 -39.38 7.85
C SER A 99 -32.65 -40.76 8.49
N ARG A 100 -31.56 -41.18 9.14
CA ARG A 100 -31.47 -42.46 9.88
C ARG A 100 -32.43 -42.53 11.06
N LEU A 101 -32.62 -41.42 11.78
CA LEU A 101 -33.61 -41.32 12.85
C LEU A 101 -35.05 -41.40 12.32
N GLU A 102 -35.26 -40.99 11.07
CA GLU A 102 -36.54 -41.10 10.36
C GLU A 102 -36.75 -42.50 9.72
N GLY A 103 -35.79 -43.43 9.89
CA GLY A 103 -35.84 -44.77 9.32
C GLY A 103 -35.51 -44.85 7.83
N LEU A 104 -35.00 -43.76 7.25
CA LEU A 104 -34.61 -43.66 5.85
C LEU A 104 -33.09 -43.83 5.70
N VAL A 105 -32.66 -44.67 4.75
CA VAL A 105 -31.25 -44.85 4.40
C VAL A 105 -31.09 -44.58 2.91
N THR A 106 -31.08 -43.30 2.56
CA THR A 106 -31.02 -42.82 1.16
C THR A 106 -29.75 -42.00 0.90
N ASP A 107 -28.88 -41.84 1.90
CA ASP A 107 -27.67 -41.01 1.81
C ASP A 107 -26.43 -41.79 1.33
N ASP A 108 -25.48 -41.08 0.71
CA ASP A 108 -24.19 -41.61 0.23
C ASP A 108 -23.29 -42.16 1.36
N LEU A 109 -23.66 -41.94 2.62
CA LEU A 109 -22.95 -42.36 3.82
C LEU A 109 -23.62 -43.59 4.47
N ALA A 110 -24.49 -44.31 3.74
CA ALA A 110 -25.19 -45.49 4.21
C ALA A 110 -24.26 -46.56 4.82
N PHE A 111 -23.02 -46.67 4.32
CA PHE A 111 -22.00 -47.61 4.81
C PHE A 111 -21.41 -47.27 6.20
N LEU A 112 -21.67 -46.06 6.71
CA LEU A 112 -21.18 -45.61 8.02
C LEU A 112 -22.19 -45.91 9.12
N ASP A 113 -21.71 -46.41 10.26
CA ASP A 113 -22.52 -46.60 11.45
C ASP A 113 -22.86 -45.26 12.16
N ASN A 114 -23.92 -45.24 12.96
CA ASN A 114 -24.42 -44.04 13.66
C ASN A 114 -23.33 -43.35 14.49
N ASN A 115 -22.50 -44.14 15.18
CA ASN A 115 -21.38 -43.62 15.96
C ASN A 115 -20.35 -42.89 15.10
N ARG A 116 -20.11 -43.38 13.87
CA ARG A 116 -19.19 -42.75 12.92
C ARG A 116 -19.79 -41.49 12.31
N LEU A 117 -21.11 -41.46 12.07
CA LEU A 117 -21.81 -40.25 11.63
C LEU A 117 -21.72 -39.13 12.65
N ILE A 118 -21.99 -39.43 13.93
CA ILE A 118 -21.88 -38.46 15.03
C ILE A 118 -20.44 -37.97 15.18
N ALA A 119 -19.46 -38.88 15.12
CA ALA A 119 -18.04 -38.51 15.22
C ALA A 119 -17.62 -37.60 14.05
N GLY A 120 -18.01 -37.93 12.83
CA GLY A 120 -17.75 -37.12 11.64
C GLY A 120 -18.40 -35.74 11.73
N GLN A 121 -19.68 -35.68 12.14
CA GLN A 121 -20.37 -34.42 12.39
C GLN A 121 -19.61 -33.54 13.38
N LYS A 122 -19.22 -34.07 14.56
CA LYS A 122 -18.44 -33.31 15.56
C LYS A 122 -17.09 -32.85 15.05
N PHE A 123 -16.42 -33.69 14.25
CA PHE A 123 -15.14 -33.35 13.65
C PHE A 123 -15.25 -32.15 12.70
N TYR A 124 -16.19 -32.20 11.75
CA TYR A 124 -16.41 -31.12 10.78
C TYR A 124 -16.98 -29.86 11.43
N GLN A 125 -17.80 -30.00 12.48
CA GLN A 125 -18.26 -28.87 13.29
C GLN A 125 -17.07 -28.12 13.90
N ARG A 126 -16.19 -28.84 14.61
CA ARG A 126 -15.01 -28.22 15.25
C ARG A 126 -14.10 -27.55 14.24
N ASN A 127 -13.86 -28.20 13.10
CA ASN A 127 -12.99 -27.62 12.07
C ASN A 127 -13.62 -26.40 11.40
N ARG A 128 -14.94 -26.40 11.15
CA ARG A 128 -15.65 -25.21 10.67
C ARG A 128 -15.48 -24.06 11.66
N ASP A 129 -15.73 -24.30 12.94
CA ASP A 129 -15.65 -23.28 13.98
C ASP A 129 -14.21 -22.76 14.12
N LEU A 130 -13.21 -23.64 14.02
CA LEU A 130 -11.79 -23.27 13.97
C LEU A 130 -11.46 -22.42 12.72
N SER A 131 -11.93 -22.81 11.54
CA SER A 131 -11.73 -22.04 10.31
C SER A 131 -12.37 -20.65 10.39
N ALA A 132 -13.53 -20.51 11.03
CA ALA A 132 -14.14 -19.22 11.28
C ALA A 132 -13.26 -18.34 12.19
N LEU A 133 -12.74 -18.90 13.28
CA LEU A 133 -11.83 -18.19 14.19
C LEU A 133 -10.53 -17.78 13.49
N VAL A 134 -9.93 -18.67 12.71
CA VAL A 134 -8.71 -18.39 11.93
C VAL A 134 -8.97 -17.30 10.89
N THR A 135 -10.13 -17.32 10.23
CA THR A 135 -10.52 -16.25 9.29
C THR A 135 -10.61 -14.90 9.99
N LEU A 136 -11.24 -14.85 11.17
CA LEU A 136 -11.33 -13.64 11.98
C LEU A 136 -9.95 -13.16 12.45
N ALA A 137 -9.07 -14.08 12.82
CA ALA A 137 -7.69 -13.77 13.19
C ALA A 137 -6.91 -13.17 12.02
N PHE A 138 -6.99 -13.76 10.82
CA PHE A 138 -6.35 -13.19 9.62
C PHE A 138 -6.93 -11.83 9.23
N TYR A 139 -8.24 -11.63 9.39
CA TYR A 139 -8.87 -10.34 9.15
C TYR A 139 -8.34 -9.26 10.11
N ALA A 140 -8.24 -9.58 11.41
CA ALA A 140 -7.63 -8.66 12.38
C ALA A 140 -6.15 -8.38 12.07
N LEU A 141 -5.37 -9.42 11.75
CA LEU A 141 -3.96 -9.28 11.37
C LEU A 141 -3.78 -8.40 10.13
N ASN A 142 -4.67 -8.49 9.14
CA ASN A 142 -4.62 -7.62 7.96
C ASN A 142 -4.71 -6.13 8.31
N ILE A 143 -5.59 -5.78 9.24
CA ILE A 143 -5.80 -4.40 9.70
C ILE A 143 -4.57 -3.92 10.49
N LEU A 144 -4.08 -4.75 11.40
CA LEU A 144 -2.91 -4.44 12.23
C LEU A 144 -1.65 -4.27 11.39
N ASP A 145 -1.41 -5.16 10.41
CA ASP A 145 -0.26 -5.07 9.51
C ASP A 145 -0.27 -3.76 8.71
N ALA A 146 -1.43 -3.35 8.18
CA ALA A 146 -1.56 -2.07 7.48
C ALA A 146 -1.33 -0.86 8.40
N ASN A 147 -1.80 -0.92 9.64
CA ASN A 147 -1.59 0.13 10.63
C ASN A 147 -0.10 0.31 10.97
N VAL A 148 0.56 -0.79 11.30
CA VAL A 148 1.99 -0.78 11.66
C VAL A 148 2.84 -0.37 10.47
N ASP A 149 2.57 -0.87 9.27
CA ASP A 149 3.29 -0.48 8.05
C ASP A 149 3.20 1.03 7.80
N ALA A 150 2.01 1.61 7.95
CA ALA A 150 1.78 3.04 7.77
C ALA A 150 2.50 3.88 8.83
N ALA A 151 2.56 3.40 10.07
CA ALA A 151 3.32 4.05 11.13
C ALA A 151 4.83 4.02 10.85
N LEU A 152 5.33 2.92 10.29
CA LEU A 152 6.75 2.75 9.98
C LEU A 152 7.23 3.58 8.78
N ILE A 153 6.37 3.86 7.80
CA ILE A 153 6.70 4.71 6.63
C ILE A 153 7.07 6.15 7.04
N GLN A 154 6.60 6.61 8.20
CA GLN A 154 6.86 7.96 8.70
C GLN A 154 8.27 8.10 9.30
N PHE A 155 8.93 7.00 9.64
CA PHE A 155 10.31 7.02 10.08
C PHE A 155 11.21 7.12 8.85
N ASN A 156 12.17 8.05 8.89
CA ASN A 156 13.03 8.37 7.76
C ASN A 156 13.85 7.15 7.31
N VAL A 157 13.38 6.47 6.27
CA VAL A 157 14.14 5.47 5.53
C VAL A 157 14.43 6.08 4.18
N ASP A 158 15.66 6.57 3.99
CA ASP A 158 16.12 7.10 2.70
C ASP A 158 16.19 5.93 1.68
N GLU A 159 15.13 5.75 0.88
CA GLU A 159 15.06 4.68 -0.14
C GLU A 159 15.79 5.06 -1.44
N ASN A 160 16.99 5.63 -1.35
CA ASN A 160 17.80 5.96 -2.52
C ASN A 160 18.55 4.72 -3.05
N LEU A 161 17.81 3.72 -3.54
CA LEU A 161 18.38 2.62 -4.29
C LEU A 161 18.62 3.06 -5.75
N SER A 162 19.87 3.40 -6.08
CA SER A 162 20.23 3.75 -7.46
C SER A 162 20.91 2.59 -8.17
N VAL A 163 20.41 2.26 -9.37
CA VAL A 163 21.07 1.35 -10.30
C VAL A 163 21.74 2.21 -11.37
N ARG A 164 23.07 2.14 -11.46
CA ARG A 164 23.83 2.90 -12.45
C ARG A 164 24.62 1.95 -13.34
N PRO A 165 24.54 2.09 -14.67
CA PRO A 165 25.44 1.38 -15.56
C PRO A 165 26.86 1.91 -15.35
N VAL A 166 27.81 1.00 -15.18
CA VAL A 166 29.24 1.33 -15.04
C VAL A 166 29.98 0.70 -16.21
N LEU A 167 30.73 1.54 -16.91
CA LEU A 167 31.67 1.13 -17.94
C LEU A 167 33.06 1.22 -17.34
N TYR A 168 33.79 0.10 -17.34
CA TYR A 168 35.17 0.08 -16.89
C TYR A 168 36.05 -0.66 -17.91
N PRO A 169 37.20 -0.09 -18.31
CA PRO A 169 38.15 -0.77 -19.16
C PRO A 169 38.84 -1.89 -18.38
N ASN A 170 39.09 -3.02 -19.03
CA ASN A 170 39.89 -4.11 -18.46
C ASN A 170 41.38 -3.70 -18.46
N ASP A 171 42.03 -3.72 -17.29
CA ASP A 171 43.42 -3.29 -17.10
C ASP A 171 44.44 -4.04 -17.96
N VAL A 172 44.13 -5.27 -18.37
CA VAL A 172 45.04 -6.13 -19.15
C VAL A 172 44.73 -6.08 -20.64
N THR A 173 43.45 -6.04 -21.01
CA THR A 173 43.01 -6.17 -22.42
C THR A 173 42.55 -4.86 -23.05
N PHE A 174 42.41 -3.77 -22.28
CA PHE A 174 41.87 -2.47 -22.69
C PHE A 174 40.48 -2.54 -23.36
N LYS A 175 39.75 -3.65 -23.21
CA LYS A 175 38.37 -3.79 -23.69
C LYS A 175 37.40 -3.20 -22.69
N THR A 176 36.40 -2.46 -23.17
CA THR A 176 35.33 -1.90 -22.34
C THR A 176 34.38 -3.00 -21.90
N ASN A 177 34.28 -3.20 -20.59
CA ASN A 177 33.29 -4.09 -19.98
C ASN A 177 32.08 -3.28 -19.50
N VAL A 178 30.91 -3.90 -19.59
CA VAL A 178 29.65 -3.32 -19.11
C VAL A 178 29.26 -4.03 -17.81
N GLY A 179 29.10 -3.26 -16.74
CA GLY A 179 28.64 -3.74 -15.44
C GLY A 179 27.47 -2.93 -14.92
N LEU A 180 26.75 -3.49 -13.96
CA LEU A 180 25.73 -2.79 -13.17
C LEU A 180 26.25 -2.60 -11.75
N THR A 181 26.14 -1.40 -11.21
CA THR A 181 26.45 -1.12 -9.80
C THR A 181 25.17 -0.74 -9.06
N PHE A 182 25.00 -1.34 -7.87
CA PHE A 182 23.93 -1.05 -6.93
C PHE A 182 24.52 -0.22 -5.79
N ASN A 183 23.99 0.98 -5.56
CA ASN A 183 24.33 1.79 -4.39
C ASN A 183 23.13 1.88 -3.46
N TYR A 184 23.35 1.53 -2.19
CA TYR A 184 22.37 1.63 -1.11
C TYR A 184 23.01 2.38 0.06
N THR A 185 22.42 3.51 0.44
CA THR A 185 22.83 4.35 1.58
C THR A 185 21.80 4.22 2.69
N PHE A 186 22.27 3.88 3.90
CA PHE A 186 21.47 3.81 5.12
C PHE A 186 21.57 5.10 5.94
#